data_AF-B7RNP4-F1
#
_entry.id   AF-B7RNP4-F1
#
_cell.length_a   1.000
_cell.length_b   1.000
_cell.length_c   1.000
_cell.angle_alpha   90.00
_cell.angle_beta   90.00
_cell.angle_gamma   90.00
#
_symmetry.space_group_name_H-M   'P 1'
#
loop_
_entity.id
_entity.type
_entity.pdbx_description
1 polymer ?
#
loop_
_entity_poly.entity_id
_entity_poly.type
_entity_poly.pdbx_seq_one_letter_code
_entity_poly.pdbx_strand_id
1 'polypeptide(L)'
;MVGKLLITPSQHHIHHSDFQPETDTNFSADFCLWDKVFGTFLARPLRHHADFKYGLKEVSSDDAVDIHAILLSPFVRGNGDP
;
A
#
# COMPACT_ATOMS: atom_id res chain seq x y z
N MET A 1 -2.84 4.62 23.05
CA MET A 1 -1.93 3.52 23.41
C MET A 1 -1.95 2.36 22.40
N VAL A 2 -3.10 2.02 21.82
CA VAL A 2 -3.29 0.86 20.90
C VAL A 2 -2.37 0.88 19.67
N GLY A 3 -2.28 2.00 18.93
CA GLY A 3 -1.45 2.12 17.72
C GLY A 3 0.08 2.08 17.93
N LYS A 4 0.55 1.76 19.15
CA LYS A 4 1.98 1.53 19.44
C LYS A 4 2.38 0.07 19.26
N LEU A 5 1.43 -0.86 19.39
CA LEU A 5 1.67 -2.32 19.35
C LEU A 5 0.83 -3.01 18.28
N LEU A 6 -0.41 -2.57 18.10
CA LEU A 6 -1.33 -3.10 17.08
C LEU A 6 -1.44 -2.14 15.91
N ILE A 7 -1.57 -2.69 14.71
CA ILE A 7 -1.94 -1.89 13.53
C ILE A 7 -3.41 -1.44 13.67
N THR A 8 -3.70 -0.23 13.24
CA THR A 8 -5.08 0.29 13.15
C THR A 8 -5.50 0.36 11.69
N PRO A 9 -6.82 0.35 11.38
CA PRO A 9 -7.29 0.54 10.01
C PRO A 9 -6.74 1.82 9.35
N SER A 10 -6.62 2.90 10.12
CA SER A 10 -6.04 4.17 9.66
C SER A 10 -4.53 4.12 9.43
N GLN A 11 -3.80 3.14 9.96
CA GLN A 11 -2.38 2.94 9.63
C GLN A 11 -2.26 1.99 8.43
N HIS A 12 -2.99 0.88 8.46
CA HIS A 12 -2.98 -0.11 7.39
C HIS A 12 -3.44 0.49 6.05
N HIS A 13 -4.39 1.43 6.04
CA HIS A 13 -4.83 2.02 4.76
C HIS A 13 -3.72 2.76 4.00
N ILE A 14 -2.65 3.22 4.67
CA ILE A 14 -1.52 3.93 4.04
C ILE A 14 -0.79 2.98 3.07
N HIS A 15 -0.68 1.70 3.43
CA HIS A 15 -0.15 0.64 2.56
C HIS A 15 -0.95 0.50 1.25
N HIS A 16 -2.24 0.81 1.26
CA HIS A 16 -3.10 0.72 0.07
C HIS A 16 -3.07 1.98 -0.81
N SER A 17 -2.18 2.93 -0.50
CA SER A 17 -1.95 4.14 -1.31
C SER A 17 -1.41 3.79 -2.69
N ASP A 18 -1.77 4.58 -3.70
CA ASP A 18 -1.18 4.53 -5.05
C ASP A 18 0.21 5.18 -5.18
N PHE A 19 0.73 5.73 -4.08
CA PHE A 19 2.04 6.36 -4.05
C PHE A 19 3.05 5.43 -3.39
N GLN A 20 3.97 4.89 -4.20
CA GLN A 20 4.93 3.86 -3.78
C GLN A 20 5.61 4.09 -2.42
N PRO A 21 6.08 5.31 -2.05
CA PRO A 21 6.66 5.55 -0.72
C PRO A 21 5.70 5.40 0.46
N GLU A 22 4.38 5.48 0.23
CA GLU A 22 3.34 5.13 1.21
C GLU A 22 2.96 3.65 1.09
N THR A 23 2.85 3.11 -0.13
CA THR A 23 2.57 1.70 -0.40
C THR A 23 3.57 0.78 0.30
N ASP A 24 4.86 1.12 0.25
CA ASP A 24 5.95 0.35 0.86
C ASP A 24 6.11 0.60 2.38
N THR A 25 4.99 0.75 3.09
CA THR A 25 4.94 0.96 4.54
C THR A 25 3.82 0.14 5.18
N ASN A 26 3.87 -0.04 6.51
CA ASN A 26 2.82 -0.67 7.32
C ASN A 26 2.36 -2.06 6.83
N PHE A 27 3.32 -2.93 6.51
CA PHE A 27 3.09 -4.28 5.98
C PHE A 27 2.42 -5.23 7.00
N SER A 28 2.47 -4.92 8.29
CA SER A 28 1.93 -5.81 9.32
C SER A 28 0.39 -5.82 9.33
N ALA A 29 -0.20 -7.02 9.40
CA ALA A 29 -1.65 -7.20 9.55
C ALA A 29 -2.16 -7.09 10.99
N ASP A 30 -1.33 -7.40 11.98
CA ASP A 30 -1.71 -7.41 13.40
C ASP A 30 -0.83 -6.49 14.26
N PHE A 31 0.49 -6.71 14.23
CA PHE A 31 1.44 -6.04 15.13
C PHE A 31 2.33 -5.06 14.39
N CYS A 32 2.10 -3.75 14.54
CA CYS A 32 2.94 -2.70 13.95
C CYS A 32 4.38 -2.66 14.54
N LEU A 33 4.69 -3.53 15.52
CA LEU A 33 6.04 -3.69 16.05
C LEU A 33 7.01 -4.13 14.95
N TRP A 34 6.57 -5.02 14.05
CA TRP A 34 7.43 -5.50 12.97
C TRP A 34 7.80 -4.37 12.01
N ASP A 35 6.84 -3.52 11.64
CA ASP A 35 7.13 -2.34 10.82
C ASP A 35 8.13 -1.38 11.48
N LYS A 36 8.16 -1.29 12.81
CA LYS A 36 9.15 -0.48 13.52
C LYS A 36 10.53 -1.12 13.54
N VAL A 37 10.59 -2.44 13.72
CA VAL A 37 11.86 -3.20 13.72
C VAL A 37 12.51 -3.18 12.33
N PHE A 38 11.71 -3.28 11.28
CA PHE A 38 12.19 -3.31 9.89
C PHE A 38 12.18 -1.94 9.19
N GLY A 39 11.75 -0.87 9.88
CA GLY A 39 11.83 0.50 9.37
C GLY A 39 10.76 0.89 8.33
N THR A 40 9.66 0.15 8.25
CA THR A 40 8.53 0.37 7.33
C THR A 40 7.33 1.04 8.02
N PHE A 41 7.45 1.48 9.27
CA PHE A 41 6.35 2.10 10.00
C PHE A 41 6.11 3.55 9.59
N LEU A 42 4.88 3.85 9.13
CA LEU A 42 4.45 5.20 8.78
C LEU A 42 3.15 5.56 9.52
N ALA A 43 3.21 6.58 10.39
CA ALA A 43 2.07 6.93 11.24
C ALA A 43 0.97 7.73 10.54
N ARG A 44 1.31 8.44 9.46
CA ARG A 44 0.42 9.31 8.68
C ARG A 44 0.86 9.33 7.22
N PRO A 45 -0.07 9.50 6.27
CA PRO A 45 0.28 9.69 4.87
C PRO A 45 1.30 10.82 4.68
N LEU A 46 2.18 10.65 3.69
CA LEU A 46 3.12 11.67 3.23
C LEU A 46 2.41 12.73 2.39
N ARG A 47 1.35 12.35 1.67
CA ARG A 47 0.52 13.25 0.86
C ARG A 47 -0.65 13.81 1.66
N HIS A 48 -1.21 14.92 1.17
CA HIS A 48 -2.44 15.46 1.73
C HIS A 48 -3.59 14.46 1.57
N HIS A 49 -4.47 14.38 2.58
CA HIS A 49 -5.62 13.46 2.54
C HIS A 49 -6.53 13.63 1.32
N ALA A 50 -6.61 14.83 0.75
CA ALA A 50 -7.42 15.10 -0.46
C ALA A 50 -6.86 14.42 -1.72
N ASP A 51 -5.58 14.07 -1.73
CA ASP A 51 -4.88 13.47 -2.87
C ASP A 51 -4.75 11.94 -2.73
N PHE A 52 -5.28 11.36 -1.65
CA PHE A 52 -5.17 9.94 -1.37
C PHE A 52 -6.00 9.13 -2.37
N LYS A 53 -5.34 8.22 -3.08
CA LYS A 53 -5.96 7.29 -4.02
C LYS A 53 -5.53 5.87 -3.70
N TYR A 54 -6.42 4.93 -3.98
CA TYR A 54 -6.22 3.51 -3.75
C TYR A 54 -5.75 2.80 -5.02
N GLY A 55 -4.98 1.72 -4.83
CA GLY A 55 -4.58 0.81 -5.90
C GLY A 55 -3.14 1.03 -6.35
N LEU A 56 -2.76 0.42 -7.47
CA LEU A 56 -1.45 0.61 -8.08
C LEU A 56 -1.59 1.60 -9.24
N LYS A 57 -0.69 2.57 -9.33
CA LYS A 57 -0.76 3.63 -10.35
C LYS A 57 -0.66 3.08 -11.78
N GLU A 58 -0.01 1.94 -11.93
CA GLU A 58 0.26 1.24 -13.18
C GLU A 58 -0.90 0.33 -13.62
N VAL A 59 -1.87 0.07 -12.73
CA VAL A 59 -2.98 -0.86 -12.97
C VAL A 59 -4.27 -0.06 -13.15
N SER A 60 -4.93 -0.23 -14.29
CA SER A 60 -6.23 0.41 -14.53
C SER A 60 -7.33 -0.22 -13.67
N SER A 61 -8.43 0.49 -13.46
CA SER A 61 -9.60 -0.05 -12.75
C SER A 61 -10.22 -1.27 -13.44
N ASP A 62 -10.14 -1.31 -14.77
CA ASP A 62 -10.70 -2.39 -15.58
C ASP A 62 -9.82 -3.65 -15.43
N ASP A 63 -8.50 -3.49 -15.45
CA ASP A 63 -7.55 -4.59 -15.23
C ASP A 63 -7.62 -5.11 -13.78
N ALA A 64 -7.85 -4.23 -12.81
CA ALA A 64 -7.92 -4.58 -11.39
C ALA A 64 -9.09 -5.51 -11.02
N VAL A 65 -10.09 -5.66 -11.91
CA VAL A 65 -11.25 -6.54 -11.71
C VAL A 65 -11.29 -7.70 -12.71
N ASP A 66 -10.35 -7.75 -13.66
CA ASP A 66 -10.24 -8.82 -14.64
C ASP A 66 -9.29 -9.92 -14.13
N ILE A 67 -9.82 -11.14 -14.01
CA ILE A 67 -9.05 -12.28 -13.48
C ILE A 67 -7.88 -12.68 -14.38
N HIS A 68 -8.00 -12.54 -15.70
CA HIS A 68 -6.90 -12.81 -16.62
C HIS A 68 -5.81 -11.76 -16.48
N ALA A 69 -6.19 -10.48 -16.37
CA ALA A 69 -5.24 -9.39 -16.14
C ALA A 69 -4.49 -9.57 -14.82
N ILE A 70 -5.19 -9.90 -13.73
CA ILE A 70 -4.56 -10.18 -12.41
C ILE A 70 -3.60 -11.37 -12.50
N LEU A 71 -4.01 -12.50 -13.10
CA LEU A 71 -3.17 -13.70 -13.22
C LEU A 71 -1.92 -13.46 -14.10
N LEU A 72 -2.04 -12.59 -15.11
CA LEU A 72 -0.94 -12.25 -16.01
C LEU A 72 -0.08 -11.07 -15.49
N SER A 73 -0.55 -10.32 -14.50
CA SER A 73 0.14 -9.14 -13.96
C SER A 73 1.60 -9.36 -13.55
N PRO A 74 2.04 -10.53 -13.03
CA PRO A 74 3.45 -10.75 -12.73
C PRO A 74 4.35 -10.91 -13.98
N PHE A 75 3.75 -11.15 -15.16
CA PHE A 75 4.43 -11.43 -16.42
C PHE A 75 4.32 -10.29 -17.44
N VAL A 76 3.45 -9.31 -17.19
CA VAL A 76 3.26 -8.12 -18.02
C VAL A 76 3.95 -6.95 -17.32
N ARG A 77 4.92 -6.31 -17.98
CA ARG A 77 5.56 -5.11 -17.43
C ARG A 77 4.52 -4.00 -17.30
N GLY A 78 4.37 -3.43 -16.10
CA GLY A 78 3.59 -2.22 -15.89
C GLY A 78 4.24 -1.01 -16.58
N ASN A 79 3.43 -0.01 -16.94
CA ASN A 79 3.85 1.22 -17.63
C ASN A 79 4.75 2.17 -16.79
N GLY A 80 5.47 1.66 -15.78
CA GLY A 80 6.28 2.45 -14.84
C GLY A 80 7.65 1.84 -14.48
N ASP A 81 8.04 0.74 -15.11
CA ASP A 81 9.35 0.10 -14.89
C ASP A 81 10.45 0.88 -15.65
N PRO A 82 11.57 1.30 -15.04
CA PRO A 82 12.76 1.70 -15.80
C PRO A 82 13.36 0.55 -16.63
#